data_AF-A0A0E3ZY46-F1
#
_entry.id   AF-A0A0E3ZY46-F1
#
_cell.length_a   1.000
_cell.length_b   1.000
_cell.length_c   1.000
_cell.angle_alpha   90.00
_cell.angle_beta   90.00
_cell.angle_gamma   90.00
#
_symmetry.space_group_name_H-M   'P 1'
#
loop_
_entity.id
_entity.type
_entity.pdbx_description
1 polymer ?
#
loop_
_entity_poly.entity_id
_entity_poly.type
_entity_poly.pdbx_seq_one_letter_code
_entity_poly.pdbx_strand_id
1 'polypeptide(L)'
;MQTDPQTRHSPALPELRFSLNLLYVGRLLLGMKASSLTNDERIDAFDERIEDITDELVSTELLHEAAILAGDVLPTAPPDTDS
;
A
#
# COMPACT_ATOMS: atom_id res chain seq x y z
N MET A 1 -10.13 -1.42 22.67
CA MET A 1 -9.13 -1.39 21.57
C MET A 1 -9.26 -0.02 20.93
N GLN A 2 -8.23 0.84 21.02
CA GLN A 2 -8.24 2.11 20.29
C GLN A 2 -8.11 1.77 18.81
N THR A 3 -9.19 1.99 18.05
CA THR A 3 -9.17 1.92 16.59
C THR A 3 -8.45 3.14 16.07
N ASP A 4 -7.47 2.95 15.18
CA ASP A 4 -6.84 4.06 14.47
C ASP A 4 -7.92 4.89 13.76
N PRO A 5 -7.80 6.24 13.80
CA PRO A 5 -8.74 7.13 13.15
C PRO A 5 -8.85 6.79 11.66
N GLN A 6 -10.08 6.52 11.20
CA GLN A 6 -10.33 6.18 9.81
C GLN A 6 -10.53 7.45 9.00
N THR A 7 -10.00 7.48 7.79
CA THR A 7 -10.19 8.56 6.81
C THR A 7 -10.66 7.93 5.50
N ARG A 8 -11.05 8.76 4.52
CA ARG A 8 -11.33 8.28 3.16
C ARG A 8 -10.14 7.57 2.48
N HIS A 9 -8.91 7.79 2.98
CA HIS A 9 -7.67 7.19 2.45
C HIS A 9 -7.32 5.84 3.11
N SER A 10 -7.89 5.54 4.27
CA SER A 10 -7.60 4.34 5.05
C SER A 10 -7.89 3.03 4.30
N PRO A 11 -8.96 2.89 3.49
CA PRO A 11 -9.22 1.65 2.76
C PRO A 11 -8.17 1.28 1.71
N ALA A 12 -7.48 2.27 1.13
CA ALA A 12 -6.49 2.03 0.07
C ALA A 12 -5.13 1.56 0.63
N LEU A 13 -4.77 1.95 1.86
CA LEU A 13 -3.46 1.65 2.45
C LEU A 13 -3.16 0.14 2.57
N PRO A 14 -4.08 -0.72 3.06
CA PRO A 14 -3.84 -2.17 3.11
C PRO A 14 -3.64 -2.78 1.72
N GLU A 15 -4.40 -2.31 0.73
CA GLU A 15 -4.33 -2.83 -0.64
C GLU A 15 -3.01 -2.45 -1.32
N LEU A 16 -2.56 -1.20 -1.17
CA LEU A 16 -1.28 -0.74 -1.69
C LEU A 16 -0.10 -1.49 -1.05
N ARG A 17 -0.12 -1.67 0.27
CA ARG A 17 0.90 -2.44 0.99
C ARG A 17 0.92 -3.91 0.56
N PHE A 18 -0.25 -4.52 0.38
CA PHE A 18 -0.35 -5.89 -0.11
C PHE A 18 0.19 -6.03 -1.53
N SER A 19 -0.18 -5.11 -2.42
CA SER A 19 0.28 -5.08 -3.81
C SER A 19 1.80 -4.93 -3.89
N LEU A 20 2.37 -4.01 -3.10
CA LEU A 20 3.82 -3.80 -3.02
C LEU A 20 4.56 -5.07 -2.54
N ASN A 21 4.02 -5.77 -1.52
CA ASN A 21 4.58 -7.03 -1.06
C ASN A 21 4.59 -8.11 -2.16
N LEU A 22 3.49 -8.23 -2.92
CA LEU A 22 3.43 -9.17 -4.05
C LEU A 22 4.45 -8.83 -5.14
N LEU A 23 4.63 -7.55 -5.45
CA LEU A 23 5.62 -7.09 -6.43
C LEU A 23 7.04 -7.44 -5.97
N TYR A 24 7.40 -7.19 -4.70
CA TYR A 24 8.71 -7.57 -4.17
C TYR A 24 8.95 -9.08 -4.20
N VAL A 25 7.93 -9.90 -3.89
CA VAL A 25 8.02 -11.36 -4.01
C VAL A 25 8.20 -11.77 -5.47
N GLY A 26 7.43 -11.19 -6.40
CA GLY A 26 7.55 -11.44 -7.83
C GLY A 26 8.95 -11.09 -8.35
N ARG A 27 9.47 -9.93 -7.98
CA ARG A 27 10.83 -9.48 -8.28
C ARG A 27 11.85 -10.47 -7.72
N LEU A 28 11.74 -10.88 -6.45
CA LEU A 28 12.66 -11.85 -5.85
C LEU A 28 12.70 -13.17 -6.64
N LEU A 29 11.54 -13.72 -6.98
CA LEU A 29 11.42 -14.96 -7.75
C LEU A 29 12.03 -14.83 -9.15
N LEU A 30 11.84 -13.68 -9.82
CA LEU A 30 12.49 -13.37 -11.09
C LEU A 30 14.01 -13.32 -10.94
N GLY A 31 14.52 -12.66 -9.90
CA GLY A 31 15.96 -12.59 -9.62
C GLY A 31 16.60 -13.96 -9.39
N MET A 32 15.90 -14.88 -8.72
CA MET A 32 16.36 -16.25 -8.55
C MET A 32 16.46 -17.00 -9.90
N LYS A 33 15.53 -16.75 -10.82
CA LYS A 33 15.51 -17.34 -12.17
C LYS A 33 16.54 -16.70 -13.11
N ALA A 34 16.81 -15.41 -12.95
CA ALA A 34 17.68 -14.60 -13.80
C ALA A 34 19.18 -14.92 -13.67
N SER A 35 19.59 -15.71 -12.67
CA SER A 35 20.96 -16.27 -12.57
C SER A 35 21.44 -17.03 -13.84
N SER A 36 20.53 -17.30 -14.79
CA SER A 36 20.76 -18.04 -16.03
C SER A 36 20.74 -17.16 -17.31
N LEU A 37 20.15 -15.96 -17.30
CA LEU A 37 19.89 -15.18 -18.51
C LEU A 37 20.03 -13.67 -18.26
N THR A 38 20.89 -13.07 -19.09
CA THR A 38 21.23 -11.65 -19.22
C THR A 38 20.03 -10.69 -19.25
N ASN A 39 20.14 -9.58 -18.50
CA ASN A 39 19.37 -8.32 -18.59
C ASN A 39 17.95 -8.47 -19.17
N ASP A 40 17.01 -8.83 -18.30
CA ASP A 40 15.63 -9.11 -18.68
C ASP A 40 14.81 -7.82 -18.46
N GLU A 41 14.35 -7.17 -19.52
CA GLU A 41 13.49 -5.95 -19.51
C GLU A 41 12.28 -6.09 -18.56
N ARG A 42 11.90 -7.33 -18.24
CA ARG A 42 10.86 -7.67 -17.26
C ARG A 42 11.24 -7.31 -15.83
N ILE A 43 12.52 -7.39 -15.47
CA ILE A 43 12.99 -6.97 -14.14
C ILE A 43 12.87 -5.46 -14.02
N ASP A 44 13.29 -4.72 -15.03
CA ASP A 44 13.18 -3.26 -15.07
C ASP A 44 11.71 -2.82 -14.98
N ALA A 45 10.80 -3.50 -15.70
CA ALA A 45 9.36 -3.23 -15.60
C ALA A 45 8.76 -3.54 -14.21
N PHE A 46 9.31 -4.53 -13.49
CA PHE A 46 8.91 -4.79 -12.10
C PHE A 46 9.44 -3.72 -11.16
N ASP A 47 10.68 -3.28 -11.37
CA ASP A 47 11.30 -2.24 -10.55
C ASP A 47 10.59 -0.88 -10.76
N GLU A 48 10.23 -0.51 -12.00
CA GLU A 48 9.39 0.66 -12.32
C GLU A 48 8.01 0.55 -11.64
N ARG A 49 7.38 -0.63 -11.70
CA ARG A 49 6.08 -0.83 -11.05
C ARG A 49 6.14 -0.77 -9.52
N ILE A 50 7.26 -1.21 -8.93
CA ILE A 50 7.51 -1.07 -7.49
C ILE A 50 7.62 0.40 -7.13
N GLU A 51 8.32 1.21 -7.92
CA GLU A 51 8.45 2.65 -7.73
C GLU A 51 7.06 3.34 -7.78
N ASP A 52 6.28 3.10 -8.83
CA ASP A 52 4.93 3.66 -8.99
C ASP A 52 4.02 3.40 -7.77
N ILE A 53 3.98 2.15 -7.30
CA ILE A 53 3.14 1.76 -6.16
C ILE A 53 3.70 2.31 -4.84
N THR A 54 5.02 2.46 -4.73
CA THR A 54 5.65 3.07 -3.56
C THR A 54 5.28 4.55 -3.46
N ASP A 55 5.32 5.29 -4.58
CA ASP A 55 4.92 6.69 -4.63
C ASP A 55 3.43 6.87 -4.30
N GLU A 56 2.58 6.00 -4.82
CA GLU A 56 1.15 5.99 -4.49
C GLU A 56 0.91 5.69 -3.01
N LEU A 57 1.62 4.71 -2.45
CA LEU A 57 1.53 4.36 -1.03
C LEU A 57 1.94 5.54 -0.15
N VAL A 58 3.11 6.13 -0.40
CA VAL A 58 3.64 7.24 0.40
C VAL A 58 2.72 8.46 0.32
N SER A 59 2.25 8.81 -0.88
CA SER A 59 1.32 9.93 -1.05
C SER A 59 -0.02 9.68 -0.34
N THR A 60 -0.52 8.45 -0.38
CA THR A 60 -1.76 8.06 0.33
C THR A 60 -1.58 8.10 1.84
N GLU A 61 -0.42 7.67 2.36
CA GLU A 61 -0.08 7.77 3.79
C GLU A 61 -0.01 9.25 4.23
N LEU A 62 0.65 10.11 3.46
CA LEU A 62 0.70 11.54 3.76
C LEU A 62 -0.69 12.18 3.75
N LEU A 63 -1.55 11.82 2.79
CA LEU A 63 -2.94 12.30 2.73
C LEU A 63 -3.76 11.78 3.92
N HIS A 64 -3.54 10.54 4.33
CA HIS A 64 -4.17 9.97 5.52
C HIS A 64 -3.80 10.75 6.78
N GLU A 65 -2.51 10.97 7.02
CA GLU A 65 -2.02 11.73 8.18
C GLU A 65 -2.47 13.19 8.16
N ALA A 66 -2.47 13.83 6.98
CA ALA A 66 -2.97 15.19 6.80
C ALA A 66 -4.48 15.28 7.10
N ALA A 67 -5.27 14.29 6.69
CA ALA A 67 -6.70 14.22 6.99
C ALA A 67 -6.94 14.04 8.50
N ILE A 68 -6.15 13.18 9.16
CA ILE A 68 -6.19 13.04 10.63
C ILE A 68 -5.89 14.39 11.31
N LEU A 69 -4.83 15.07 10.89
CA LEU A 69 -4.43 16.37 11.45
C LEU A 69 -5.50 17.45 11.25
N ALA A 70 -6.17 17.44 10.09
CA ALA A 70 -7.27 18.36 9.77
C ALA A 70 -8.59 18.01 10.48
N GLY A 71 -8.67 16.84 11.14
CA GLY A 71 -9.90 16.32 11.71
C GLY A 71 -10.90 15.78 10.68
N ASP A 72 -10.45 15.53 9.43
CA ASP A 72 -11.23 14.88 8.38
C ASP A 72 -11.25 13.36 8.58
N VAL A 73 -11.84 12.94 9.70
CA VAL A 73 -11.96 11.54 10.11
C VAL A 73 -13.39 11.06 9.92
N LEU A 74 -13.53 9.83 9.41
CA LEU A 74 -14.80 9.16 9.28
C LEU A 74 -15.37 8.84 10.66
N PRO A 75 -16.71 8.93 10.85
CA PRO A 75 -17.34 8.52 12.10
C PRO A 75 -17.00 7.06 12.39
N THR A 76 -16.41 6.78 13.55
CA THR A 76 -16.39 5.43 14.10
C THR A 76 -17.85 5.03 14.32
N ALA A 77 -18.32 3.99 13.62
CA ALA A 77 -19.66 3.46 13.86
C ALA A 77 -19.83 3.23 15.36
N PRO A 78 -20.90 3.75 16.01
CA PRO A 78 -21.14 3.45 17.40
C PRO A 78 -21.24 1.92 17.55
N PRO A 79 -20.70 1.32 18.63
CA PRO A 79 -20.94 -0.09 18.88
C PRO A 79 -22.45 -0.29 18.92
N ASP A 80 -22.97 -1.23 18.14
CA ASP A 80 -24.39 -1.55 18.04
C ASP A 80 -25.01 -1.62 19.44
N THR A 81 -25.70 -0.56 19.85
CA THR A 81 -26.67 -0.61 20.94
C THR A 81 -27.99 -0.95 20.30
N ASP A 82 -28.23 -2.24 20.06
CA ASP A 82 -29.57 -2.82 20.00
C ASP A 82 -29.51 -4.20 20.66
N SER A 83 -30.02 -4.36 21.89
CA SER A 83 -31.43 -4.32 22.36
C SER A 83 -32.14 -5.65 22.14
#